data_AF-U2K8C3-F1
#
_entry.id   AF-U2K8C3-F1
#
_cell.length_a   1.000
_cell.length_b   1.000
_cell.length_c   1.000
_cell.angle_alpha   90.00
_cell.angle_beta   90.00
_cell.angle_gamma   90.00
#
_symmetry.space_group_name_H-M   'P 1'
#
loop_
_entity.id
_entity.type
_entity.pdbx_description
1 polymer ?
#
loop_
_entity_poly.entity_id
_entity_poly.type
_entity_poly.pdbx_seq_one_letter_code
_entity_poly.pdbx_strand_id
1 'polypeptide(L)'
;YENPDKNSNNSSTPPSKERMKDEVVRRTRSLRKPSGKKPGGQKGHDGHKLSCSSIPDEIIDEVPNYCTRCGESLSDAERVLDYVTQVISIPELKPVIKEIRHYVMVCKNCGERIRTVPRRRSNNVVYASSVKTLVVYLSVVQLLLNVGVISIPKGREKYL
;
A
#
# COMPACT_ATOMS: atom_id res chain seq x y z
N TYR A 1 28.31 46.17 -21.26
CA TYR A 1 27.41 45.00 -21.31
C TYR A 1 27.86 44.03 -20.25
N GLU A 2 27.10 43.91 -19.15
CA GLU A 2 27.35 42.87 -18.15
C GLU A 2 26.81 41.54 -18.69
N ASN A 3 27.67 40.51 -18.69
CA ASN A 3 27.25 39.16 -19.03
C ASN A 3 26.57 38.53 -17.80
N PRO A 4 25.36 37.98 -17.92
CA PRO A 4 24.66 37.36 -16.80
C PRO A 4 25.36 36.08 -16.35
N ASP A 5 25.30 35.83 -15.04
CA ASP A 5 25.85 34.61 -14.44
C ASP A 5 25.23 33.34 -15.04
N LYS A 6 26.10 32.37 -15.34
CA LYS A 6 25.75 31.09 -15.96
C LYS A 6 25.25 30.09 -14.91
N ASN A 7 24.05 29.54 -15.12
CA ASN A 7 23.46 28.47 -14.32
C ASN A 7 22.87 27.35 -15.21
N SER A 8 22.39 26.24 -14.64
CA SER A 8 21.83 25.13 -15.44
C SER A 8 20.62 25.50 -16.28
N ASN A 9 20.00 26.65 -16.01
CA ASN A 9 18.80 27.10 -16.69
C ASN A 9 19.12 27.90 -17.96
N ASN A 10 20.31 28.52 -18.04
CA ASN A 10 20.68 29.37 -19.18
C ASN A 10 21.99 28.97 -19.89
N SER A 11 22.71 27.93 -19.43
CA SER A 11 24.08 27.68 -19.92
C SER A 11 24.49 26.21 -20.11
N SER A 12 23.54 25.26 -20.10
CA SER A 12 23.82 23.80 -20.18
C SER A 12 24.84 23.29 -19.15
N THR A 13 25.12 24.07 -18.11
CA THR A 13 26.01 23.71 -17.01
C THR A 13 25.27 22.74 -16.09
N PRO A 14 25.83 21.57 -15.76
CA PRO A 14 25.15 20.61 -14.92
C PRO A 14 24.95 21.16 -13.49
N PRO A 15 23.82 20.83 -12.82
CA PRO A 15 23.48 21.33 -11.49
C PRO A 15 24.55 21.17 -10.42
N SER A 16 25.36 20.11 -10.53
CA SER A 16 26.44 19.76 -9.61
C SER A 16 27.65 20.71 -9.66
N LYS A 17 27.72 21.59 -10.68
CA LYS A 17 28.78 22.60 -10.83
C LYS A 17 28.33 24.01 -10.47
N GLU A 18 27.11 24.17 -9.96
CA GLU A 18 26.60 25.46 -9.47
C GLU A 18 26.96 25.69 -8.00
N ARG A 19 26.83 26.93 -7.54
CA ARG A 19 27.14 27.29 -6.15
C ARG A 19 26.16 26.59 -5.21
N MET A 20 26.63 26.23 -4.02
CA MET A 20 25.84 25.47 -3.03
C MET A 20 24.50 26.15 -2.69
N LYS A 21 24.44 27.48 -2.72
CA LYS A 21 23.21 28.27 -2.54
C LYS A 21 22.15 27.99 -3.62
N ASP A 22 22.56 27.75 -4.86
CA ASP A 22 21.67 27.52 -6.00
C ASP A 22 21.15 26.07 -6.03
N GLU A 23 21.90 25.14 -5.41
CA GLU A 23 21.46 23.77 -5.14
C GLU A 23 20.34 23.72 -4.09
N VAL A 24 20.47 24.48 -3.00
CA VAL A 24 19.44 24.57 -1.94
C VAL A 24 18.12 25.11 -2.48
N VAL A 25 18.17 26.12 -3.37
CA VAL A 25 16.97 26.68 -4.02
C VAL A 25 16.31 25.65 -4.95
N ARG A 26 17.06 24.86 -5.72
CA ARG A 26 16.47 23.82 -6.58
C ARG A 26 15.91 22.64 -5.80
N ARG A 27 16.55 22.24 -4.70
CA ARG A 27 16.00 21.18 -3.82
C ARG A 27 14.65 21.56 -3.21
N THR A 28 14.43 22.85 -2.95
CA THR A 28 13.21 23.35 -2.32
C THR A 28 12.12 23.76 -3.31
N ARG A 29 12.44 23.92 -4.60
CA ARG A 29 11.49 24.37 -5.62
C ARG A 29 11.13 23.26 -6.61
N SER A 30 9.88 22.83 -6.57
CA SER A 30 9.33 21.93 -7.60
C SER A 30 9.44 22.56 -8.98
N LEU A 31 10.08 21.87 -9.93
CA LEU A 31 10.10 22.25 -11.35
C LEU A 31 8.77 21.95 -12.06
N ARG A 32 7.84 21.24 -11.41
CA ARG A 32 6.52 20.94 -11.99
C ARG A 32 5.69 22.22 -12.02
N LYS A 33 5.17 22.56 -13.21
CA LYS A 33 4.13 23.57 -13.35
C LYS A 33 2.85 23.06 -12.65
N PRO A 34 2.17 23.89 -11.85
CA PRO A 34 0.88 23.51 -11.28
C PRO A 34 -0.09 23.20 -12.43
N SER A 35 -0.70 22.03 -12.40
CA SER A 35 -1.55 21.55 -13.51
C SER A 35 -2.88 22.29 -13.60
N GLY A 36 -3.24 23.08 -12.59
CA GLY A 36 -4.55 23.74 -12.47
C GLY A 36 -5.74 22.77 -12.34
N LYS A 37 -5.48 21.44 -12.36
CA LYS A 37 -6.52 20.42 -12.24
C LYS A 37 -6.93 20.29 -10.78
N LYS A 38 -8.24 20.23 -10.53
CA LYS A 38 -8.77 19.93 -9.20
C LYS A 38 -8.28 18.54 -8.75
N PRO A 39 -7.95 18.35 -7.46
CA PRO A 39 -7.71 17.02 -6.91
C PRO A 39 -8.95 16.14 -7.15
N GLY A 40 -8.76 14.93 -7.71
CA GLY A 40 -9.84 13.99 -8.00
C GLY A 40 -9.86 13.51 -9.46
N GLY A 41 -10.83 12.65 -9.77
CA GLY A 41 -11.08 12.18 -11.14
C GLY A 41 -11.39 13.33 -12.09
N GLN A 42 -11.05 13.16 -13.37
CA GLN A 42 -11.39 14.15 -14.38
C GLN A 42 -12.92 14.25 -14.52
N LYS A 43 -13.42 15.46 -14.79
CA LYS A 43 -14.86 15.72 -14.95
C LYS A 43 -15.40 14.83 -16.09
N GLY A 44 -16.37 13.96 -15.78
CA GLY A 44 -16.96 13.01 -16.73
C GLY A 44 -16.43 11.57 -16.63
N HIS A 45 -15.51 11.26 -15.71
CA HIS A 45 -15.18 9.88 -15.38
C HIS A 45 -16.11 9.32 -14.31
N ASP A 46 -16.78 8.22 -14.63
CA ASP A 46 -17.55 7.47 -13.66
C ASP A 46 -16.62 6.84 -12.61
N GLY A 47 -16.99 6.99 -11.34
CA GLY A 47 -16.28 6.34 -10.25
C GLY A 47 -16.53 4.84 -10.27
N HIS A 48 -15.48 4.04 -10.30
CA HIS A 48 -15.59 2.60 -10.07
C HIS A 48 -15.73 2.32 -8.57
N LYS A 49 -16.79 1.61 -8.20
CA LYS A 49 -17.04 1.11 -6.84
C LYS A 49 -17.20 -0.40 -6.89
N LEU A 50 -16.93 -1.06 -5.77
CA LEU A 50 -17.22 -2.48 -5.60
C LEU A 50 -18.74 -2.68 -5.63
N SER A 51 -19.22 -3.64 -6.41
CA SER A 51 -20.62 -4.07 -6.40
C SER A 51 -20.88 -5.01 -5.22
N CYS A 52 -22.08 -4.97 -4.64
CA CYS A 52 -22.49 -5.97 -3.65
C CYS A 52 -22.51 -7.37 -4.28
N SER A 53 -22.08 -8.37 -3.50
CA SER A 53 -22.27 -9.78 -3.82
C SER A 53 -23.75 -10.15 -3.76
N SER A 54 -24.22 -10.97 -4.69
CA SER A 54 -25.58 -11.53 -4.65
C SER A 54 -25.73 -12.63 -3.59
N ILE A 55 -24.63 -13.18 -3.09
CA ILE A 55 -24.59 -14.30 -2.15
C ILE A 55 -23.64 -13.91 -1.01
N PRO A 56 -24.13 -13.20 0.03
CA PRO A 56 -23.33 -12.93 1.22
C PRO A 56 -23.17 -14.19 2.08
N ASP A 57 -22.04 -14.31 2.79
CA ASP A 57 -21.79 -15.43 3.70
C ASP A 57 -22.69 -15.39 4.95
N GLU A 58 -23.03 -14.19 5.42
CA GLU A 58 -23.89 -13.92 6.57
C GLU A 58 -24.81 -12.73 6.28
N ILE A 59 -26.06 -12.79 6.76
CA ILE A 59 -27.04 -11.70 6.68
C ILE A 59 -27.47 -11.33 8.10
N ILE A 60 -27.33 -10.06 8.44
CA ILE A 60 -27.75 -9.49 9.73
C ILE A 60 -28.77 -8.39 9.44
N ASP A 61 -29.98 -8.54 9.97
CA ASP A 61 -31.04 -7.54 9.86
C ASP A 61 -31.00 -6.59 11.07
N GLU A 62 -30.45 -5.40 10.87
CA GLU A 62 -30.47 -4.33 11.87
C GLU A 62 -31.82 -3.61 11.84
N VAL A 63 -32.72 -3.99 12.76
CA VAL A 63 -34.07 -3.42 12.86
C VAL A 63 -34.27 -2.65 14.17
N PRO A 64 -34.85 -1.44 14.14
CA PRO A 64 -35.16 -0.69 15.35
C PRO A 64 -36.33 -1.34 16.09
N ASN A 65 -36.17 -1.52 17.41
CA ASN A 65 -37.20 -2.12 18.26
C ASN A 65 -38.25 -1.11 18.76
N TYR A 66 -37.91 0.18 18.79
CA TYR A 66 -38.75 1.24 19.36
C TYR A 66 -38.70 2.50 18.51
N CYS A 67 -39.81 3.23 18.47
CA CYS A 67 -39.88 4.54 17.84
C CYS A 67 -39.05 5.56 18.64
N THR A 68 -38.09 6.20 17.99
CA THR A 68 -37.21 7.21 18.62
C THR A 68 -37.94 8.48 19.06
N ARG A 69 -39.19 8.69 18.64
CA ARG A 69 -40.00 9.87 18.98
C ARG A 69 -40.99 9.63 20.11
N CYS A 70 -41.74 8.53 20.09
CA CYS A 70 -42.77 8.24 21.08
C CYS A 70 -42.45 7.07 22.02
N GLY A 71 -41.42 6.27 21.72
CA GLY A 71 -41.03 5.11 22.53
C GLY A 71 -41.88 3.86 22.33
N GLU A 72 -42.93 3.91 21.50
CA GLU A 72 -43.78 2.76 21.19
C GLU A 72 -42.97 1.64 20.51
N SER A 73 -43.36 0.39 20.77
CA SER A 73 -42.72 -0.77 20.16
C SER A 73 -42.99 -0.83 18.64
N LEU A 74 -41.97 -1.24 17.88
CA LEU A 74 -42.05 -1.45 16.44
C LEU A 74 -42.09 -2.93 16.05
N SER A 75 -42.36 -3.84 17.00
CA SER A 75 -42.38 -5.29 16.75
C SER A 75 -43.35 -5.70 15.65
N ASP A 76 -44.49 -5.02 15.56
CA ASP A 76 -45.57 -5.31 14.61
C ASP A 76 -45.62 -4.32 13.44
N ALA A 77 -44.63 -3.42 13.33
CA ALA A 77 -44.57 -2.45 12.25
C ALA A 77 -44.16 -3.11 10.92
N GLU A 78 -44.64 -2.56 9.81
CA GLU A 78 -44.20 -2.96 8.48
C GLU A 78 -42.69 -2.70 8.30
N ARG A 79 -41.96 -3.69 7.80
CA ARG A 79 -40.54 -3.58 7.48
C ARG A 79 -40.37 -3.22 6.01
N VAL A 80 -39.72 -2.09 5.75
CA VAL A 80 -39.32 -1.66 4.40
C VAL A 80 -37.79 -1.58 4.37
N LEU A 81 -37.18 -2.26 3.40
CA LEU A 81 -35.73 -2.24 3.22
C LEU A 81 -35.30 -0.90 2.62
N ASP A 82 -34.55 -0.10 3.40
CA ASP A 82 -34.05 1.21 2.98
C ASP A 82 -32.76 1.09 2.14
N TYR A 83 -31.75 0.39 2.66
CA TYR A 83 -30.49 0.11 1.96
C TYR A 83 -29.80 -1.15 2.49
N VAL A 84 -28.83 -1.66 1.73
CA VAL A 84 -27.98 -2.80 2.10
C VAL A 84 -26.53 -2.35 2.14
N THR A 85 -25.81 -2.71 3.21
CA THR A 85 -24.36 -2.54 3.31
C THR A 85 -23.72 -3.92 3.45
N GLN A 86 -22.71 -4.22 2.63
CA GLN A 86 -21.88 -5.42 2.81
C GLN A 86 -20.52 -5.05 3.38
N VAL A 87 -20.16 -5.72 4.47
CA VAL A 87 -18.87 -5.56 5.14
C VAL A 87 -18.00 -6.77 4.82
N ILE A 88 -16.90 -6.54 4.08
CA ILE A 88 -15.95 -7.60 3.74
C ILE A 88 -14.84 -7.61 4.80
N SER A 89 -14.79 -8.66 5.61
CA SER A 89 -13.70 -8.90 6.57
C SER A 89 -12.76 -9.98 6.07
N ILE A 90 -11.45 -9.74 6.17
CA ILE A 90 -10.43 -10.76 5.93
C ILE A 90 -9.96 -11.26 7.30
N PRO A 91 -9.92 -12.59 7.55
CA PRO A 91 -9.40 -13.14 8.78
C PRO A 91 -7.98 -12.66 9.10
N GLU A 92 -7.55 -12.86 10.34
CA GLU A 92 -6.24 -12.42 10.83
C GLU A 92 -5.08 -12.93 9.95
N LEU A 93 -4.31 -12.00 9.34
CA LEU A 93 -3.17 -12.33 8.48
C LEU A 93 -1.90 -12.51 9.32
N LYS A 94 -1.50 -13.76 9.56
CA LYS A 94 -0.20 -14.08 10.21
C LYS A 94 0.83 -14.53 9.17
N PRO A 95 1.99 -13.85 9.05
CA PRO A 95 3.02 -14.29 8.12
C PRO A 95 3.68 -15.57 8.63
N VAL A 96 3.79 -16.57 7.76
CA VAL A 96 4.63 -17.75 8.00
C VAL A 96 6.05 -17.41 7.56
N ILE A 97 6.97 -17.31 8.53
CA ILE A 97 8.37 -17.00 8.27
C ILE A 97 9.15 -18.30 8.07
N LYS A 98 9.68 -18.49 6.86
CA LYS A 98 10.57 -19.61 6.53
C LYS A 98 12.01 -19.13 6.40
N GLU A 99 12.86 -19.52 7.35
CA GLU A 99 14.30 -19.30 7.25
C GLU A 99 14.92 -20.40 6.37
N ILE A 100 15.57 -20.00 5.27
CA ILE A 100 16.28 -20.93 4.39
C ILE A 100 17.77 -20.75 4.62
N ARG A 101 18.39 -21.75 5.27
CA ARG A 101 19.83 -21.80 5.51
C ARG A 101 20.54 -22.48 4.36
N HIS A 102 21.48 -21.79 3.75
CA HIS A 102 22.30 -22.30 2.67
C HIS A 102 23.69 -22.64 3.21
N TYR A 103 24.05 -23.91 3.18
CA TYR A 103 25.36 -24.39 3.64
C TYR A 103 26.32 -24.59 2.48
N VAL A 104 27.61 -24.45 2.77
CA VAL A 104 28.69 -24.89 1.88
C VAL A 104 29.28 -26.15 2.50
N MET A 105 29.26 -27.24 1.75
CA MET A 105 29.83 -28.52 2.17
C MET A 105 31.22 -28.67 1.57
N VAL A 106 32.18 -29.19 2.33
CA VAL A 106 33.54 -29.47 1.84
C VAL A 106 33.69 -30.98 1.65
N CYS A 107 34.04 -31.41 0.44
CA CYS A 107 34.27 -32.82 0.16
C CYS A 107 35.53 -33.30 0.88
N LYS A 108 35.43 -34.35 1.70
CA LYS A 108 36.58 -34.90 2.44
C LYS A 108 37.63 -35.55 1.53
N ASN A 109 37.25 -36.01 0.34
CA ASN A 109 38.14 -36.75 -0.55
C ASN A 109 38.98 -35.83 -1.46
N CYS A 110 38.42 -34.73 -1.94
CA CYS A 110 39.09 -33.81 -2.88
C CYS A 110 39.19 -32.35 -2.40
N GLY A 111 38.58 -31.99 -1.26
CA GLY A 111 38.60 -30.63 -0.73
C GLY A 111 37.63 -29.64 -1.40
N GLU A 112 36.90 -30.05 -2.44
CA GLU A 112 36.01 -29.17 -3.21
C GLU A 112 34.83 -28.62 -2.39
N ARG A 113 34.42 -27.37 -2.66
CA ARG A 113 33.34 -26.66 -1.93
C ARG A 113 32.02 -26.74 -2.70
N ILE A 114 31.14 -27.63 -2.26
CA ILE A 114 29.84 -27.90 -2.91
C ILE A 114 28.75 -26.98 -2.32
N ARG A 115 27.92 -26.41 -3.21
CA ARG A 115 26.75 -25.58 -2.88
C ARG A 115 25.55 -26.09 -3.68
N THR A 116 24.33 -26.00 -3.13
CA THR A 116 23.11 -26.41 -3.84
C THR A 116 22.75 -25.47 -4.98
N VAL A 117 22.77 -24.15 -4.75
CA VAL A 117 22.54 -23.12 -5.78
C VAL A 117 23.37 -21.88 -5.44
N PRO A 118 24.04 -21.22 -6.40
CA PRO A 118 24.71 -19.96 -6.14
C PRO A 118 23.73 -18.87 -5.73
N ARG A 119 24.04 -18.16 -4.64
CA ARG A 119 23.24 -17.01 -4.18
C ARG A 119 23.26 -15.92 -5.26
N ARG A 120 22.12 -15.70 -5.93
CA ARG A 120 21.90 -14.43 -6.65
C ARG A 120 21.74 -13.32 -5.60
N ARG A 121 22.41 -12.18 -5.81
CA ARG A 121 22.32 -11.02 -4.90
C ARG A 121 20.85 -10.69 -4.66
N SER A 122 20.43 -10.77 -3.41
CA SER A 122 19.05 -10.56 -2.97
C SER A 122 19.06 -10.06 -1.52
N ASN A 123 17.98 -9.37 -1.15
CA ASN A 123 17.75 -8.91 0.21
C ASN A 123 17.72 -10.10 1.19
N ASN A 124 18.09 -9.86 2.45
CA ASN A 124 18.04 -10.89 3.49
C ASN A 124 16.61 -11.36 3.79
N VAL A 125 15.60 -10.55 3.43
CA VAL A 125 14.18 -10.87 3.57
C VAL A 125 13.52 -10.72 2.20
N VAL A 126 12.77 -11.74 1.79
CA VAL A 126 12.05 -11.77 0.52
C VAL A 126 10.61 -12.22 0.76
N TYR A 127 9.66 -11.48 0.21
CA TYR A 127 8.25 -11.86 0.23
C TYR A 127 7.96 -12.92 -0.84
N ALA A 128 7.27 -13.97 -0.43
CA ALA A 128 6.75 -14.99 -1.33
C ALA A 128 5.75 -14.40 -2.34
N SER A 129 5.50 -15.13 -3.44
CA SER A 129 4.51 -14.76 -4.45
C SER A 129 3.11 -14.55 -3.85
N SER A 130 2.71 -15.39 -2.88
CA SER A 130 1.42 -15.29 -2.20
C SER A 130 1.15 -13.91 -1.60
N VAL A 131 2.14 -13.32 -0.91
CA VAL A 131 2.02 -11.98 -0.31
C VAL A 131 1.85 -10.91 -1.40
N LYS A 132 2.60 -11.02 -2.49
CA LYS A 132 2.51 -10.07 -3.61
C LYS A 132 1.16 -10.16 -4.30
N THR A 133 0.68 -11.38 -4.55
CA THR A 133 -0.64 -11.63 -5.13
C THR A 133 -1.74 -11.07 -4.25
N LEU A 134 -1.64 -11.25 -2.92
CA LEU A 134 -2.61 -10.68 -1.99
C LEU A 134 -2.67 -9.15 -2.09
N VAL A 135 -1.52 -8.46 -2.09
CA VAL A 135 -1.47 -6.99 -2.25
C VAL A 135 -2.13 -6.55 -3.56
N VAL A 136 -1.84 -7.24 -4.66
CA VAL A 136 -2.43 -6.93 -5.97
C VAL A 136 -3.94 -7.18 -5.96
N TYR A 137 -4.38 -8.31 -5.42
CA TYR A 137 -5.80 -8.64 -5.30
C TYR A 137 -6.56 -7.59 -4.49
N LEU A 138 -6.03 -7.21 -3.32
CA LEU A 138 -6.66 -6.21 -2.45
C LEU A 138 -6.76 -4.82 -3.10
N SER A 139 -5.73 -4.41 -3.82
CA SER A 139 -5.71 -3.10 -4.48
C SER A 139 -6.54 -3.04 -5.76
N VAL A 140 -6.47 -4.09 -6.60
CA VAL A 140 -7.10 -4.09 -7.93
C VAL A 140 -8.51 -4.66 -7.89
N VAL A 141 -8.73 -5.76 -7.19
CA VAL A 141 -10.03 -6.45 -7.17
C VAL A 141 -10.92 -5.89 -6.06
N GLN A 142 -10.38 -5.75 -4.85
CA GLN A 142 -11.14 -5.21 -3.71
C GLN A 142 -11.17 -3.68 -3.69
N LEU A 143 -10.51 -3.02 -4.65
CA LEU A 143 -10.45 -1.56 -4.80
C LEU A 143 -10.06 -0.82 -3.50
N LEU A 144 -9.28 -1.49 -2.64
CA LEU A 144 -8.71 -0.84 -1.46
C LEU A 144 -7.66 0.15 -1.95
N LEU A 145 -7.99 1.44 -1.88
CA LEU A 145 -7.01 2.50 -2.04
C LEU A 145 -5.87 2.21 -1.06
N ASN A 146 -4.63 2.55 -1.44
CA ASN A 146 -3.47 2.51 -0.54
C ASN A 146 -3.66 3.53 0.60
N VAL A 147 -4.66 3.34 1.45
CA VAL A 147 -4.74 3.93 2.77
C VAL A 147 -3.57 3.30 3.51
N GLY A 148 -2.66 4.11 4.03
CA GLY A 148 -1.47 3.62 4.72
C GLY A 148 -1.85 2.71 5.88
N VAL A 149 -1.67 1.41 5.73
CA VAL A 149 -1.87 0.36 6.74
C VAL A 149 -0.69 -0.60 6.44
N ILE A 150 0.26 -0.94 7.30
CA ILE A 150 0.29 -1.15 8.75
C ILE A 150 1.74 -0.92 9.23
N SER A 151 1.94 -0.12 10.28
CA SER A 151 3.14 -0.24 11.10
C SER A 151 3.13 -1.61 11.77
N ILE A 152 3.88 -2.57 11.25
CA ILE A 152 4.13 -3.83 11.94
C ILE A 152 4.81 -3.46 13.26
N PRO A 153 4.21 -3.70 14.45
CA PRO A 153 4.90 -3.43 15.70
C PRO A 153 6.12 -4.34 15.75
N LYS A 154 7.32 -3.75 15.65
CA LYS A 154 8.56 -4.44 15.97
C LYS A 154 8.49 -4.80 17.46
N GLY A 155 8.16 -6.04 17.76
CA GLY A 155 8.41 -6.62 19.08
C GLY A 155 9.91 -6.49 19.38
N ARG A 156 10.27 -5.53 20.22
CA ARG A 156 11.58 -5.49 20.87
C ARG A 156 11.50 -6.44 22.05
N GLU A 157 11.89 -7.68 21.85
CA GLU A 157 12.32 -8.54 22.94
C GLU A 157 13.61 -7.94 23.52
N LYS A 158 13.50 -7.40 24.74
CA LYS A 158 14.66 -7.07 25.56
C LYS A 158 15.08 -8.38 26.23
N TYR A 159 16.22 -8.92 25.82
CA TYR A 159 16.91 -9.93 26.60
C TYR A 159 17.60 -9.23 27.77
N LEU A 160 17.29 -9.68 28.99
CA LEU A 160 18.08 -9.46 30.20
C LEU A 160 19.40 -10.24 30.10
#